data_AF-H2Y756-F1
#
_entry.id   AF-H2Y756-F1
#
_cell.length_a   1.000
_cell.length_b   1.000
_cell.length_c   1.000
_cell.angle_alpha   90.00
_cell.angle_beta   90.00
_cell.angle_gamma   90.00
#
_symmetry.space_group_name_H-M   'P 1'
#
loop_
_entity.id
_entity.type
_entity.pdbx_description
1 polymer ?
#
loop_
_entity_poly.entity_id
_entity_poly.type
_entity_poly.pdbx_seq_one_letter_code
_entity_poly.pdbx_strand_id
1 'polypeptide(L)'
;MIHPEGFKGFSSNRVESVLHELPGGSVDLKLADETAHILLNNPSKKNAVTGAMMLELRRCVMEISKWEGKAVVLSGAGGTFCAGSDLNAVRKFGDPQEGLHVCMYM
;
A
#
# COMPACT_ATOMS: atom_id res chain seq x y z
N MET A 1 1.04 -10.71 -14.90
CA MET A 1 1.68 -10.35 -13.63
C MET A 1 3.18 -10.56 -13.83
N ILE A 2 4.02 -9.55 -13.59
CA ILE A 2 5.48 -9.72 -13.67
C ILE A 2 5.87 -10.59 -12.47
N HIS A 3 6.41 -11.78 -12.69
CA HIS A 3 6.85 -12.64 -11.61
C HIS A 3 8.16 -12.07 -11.02
N PRO A 4 8.20 -11.70 -9.72
CA PRO A 4 9.35 -11.04 -9.10
C PRO A 4 10.62 -11.90 -9.09
N GLU A 5 10.43 -13.23 -9.10
CA GLU A 5 11.45 -14.28 -9.05
C GLU A 5 12.52 -14.16 -10.16
N GLY A 6 12.20 -13.47 -11.26
CA GLY A 6 13.10 -13.28 -12.41
C GLY A 6 14.02 -12.07 -12.33
N PHE A 7 13.85 -11.18 -11.34
CA PHE A 7 14.65 -9.96 -11.20
C PHE A 7 15.80 -10.14 -10.23
N LYS A 8 17.02 -10.04 -10.75
CA LYS A 8 18.26 -10.17 -10.00
C LYS A 8 18.33 -9.11 -8.89
N GLY A 9 18.36 -9.55 -7.62
CA GLY A 9 18.52 -8.68 -6.45
C GLY A 9 17.24 -8.32 -5.71
N PHE A 10 16.06 -8.74 -6.21
CA PHE A 10 14.80 -8.55 -5.52
C PHE A 10 14.71 -9.41 -4.25
N SER A 11 14.21 -8.82 -3.16
CA SER A 11 13.92 -9.52 -1.90
C SER A 11 12.73 -8.86 -1.21
N SER A 12 11.59 -9.57 -1.17
CA SER A 12 10.38 -9.10 -0.47
C SER A 12 10.65 -8.80 1.00
N ASN A 13 11.44 -9.63 1.68
CA ASN A 13 11.78 -9.46 3.09
C ASN A 13 12.49 -8.14 3.36
N ARG A 14 13.34 -7.68 2.42
CA ARG A 14 14.03 -6.39 2.55
C ARG A 14 13.04 -5.23 2.41
N VAL A 15 12.14 -5.28 1.43
CA VAL A 15 11.12 -4.24 1.24
C VAL A 15 10.23 -4.17 2.49
N GLU A 16 9.74 -5.30 2.98
CA GLU A 16 8.92 -5.37 4.21
C GLU A 16 9.63 -4.75 5.41
N SER A 17 10.90 -5.12 5.63
CA SER A 17 11.70 -4.57 6.72
C SER A 17 11.78 -3.04 6.67
N VAL A 18 11.98 -2.46 5.48
CA VAL A 18 12.05 -1.00 5.32
C VAL A 18 10.68 -0.35 5.51
N LEU A 19 9.60 -0.96 5.00
CA LEU A 19 8.24 -0.44 5.16
C LEU A 19 7.80 -0.42 6.62
N HIS A 20 8.20 -1.41 7.43
CA HIS A 20 7.94 -1.46 8.86
C HIS A 20 8.60 -0.30 9.65
N GLU A 21 9.70 0.28 9.14
CA GLU A 21 10.36 1.45 9.74
C GLU A 21 9.64 2.78 9.45
N LEU A 22 8.58 2.77 8.63
CA LEU A 22 7.92 3.97 8.12
C LEU A 22 6.47 4.06 8.63
N PRO A 23 6.25 4.47 9.89
CA PRO A 23 4.94 4.43 10.54
C PRO A 23 4.01 5.57 10.09
N GLY A 24 2.75 5.46 10.51
CA GLY A 24 1.76 6.53 10.46
C GLY A 24 0.59 6.23 9.53
N GLY A 25 -0.60 6.70 9.92
CA GLY A 25 -1.84 6.39 9.21
C GLY A 25 -2.30 4.94 9.36
N SER A 26 -3.44 4.64 8.76
CA SER A 26 -3.99 3.27 8.61
C SER A 26 -4.72 3.11 7.27
N VAL A 27 -5.00 1.86 6.92
CA VAL A 27 -5.86 1.45 5.81
C VAL A 27 -6.96 0.53 6.35
N ASP A 28 -8.18 1.05 6.34
CA ASP A 28 -9.33 0.32 6.87
C ASP A 28 -10.04 -0.41 5.73
N LEU A 29 -10.40 -1.69 5.95
CA LEU A 29 -11.20 -2.49 5.02
C LEU A 29 -12.57 -2.77 5.61
N LYS A 30 -13.62 -2.46 4.86
CA LYS A 30 -15.00 -2.86 5.16
C LYS A 30 -15.62 -3.58 3.97
N LEU A 31 -16.00 -4.83 4.15
CA LEU A 31 -16.79 -5.59 3.17
C LEU A 31 -18.28 -5.30 3.43
N ALA A 32 -19.00 -4.82 2.42
CA ALA A 32 -20.43 -4.52 2.51
C ALA A 32 -21.14 -4.94 1.22
N ASP A 33 -22.14 -5.81 1.34
CA ASP A 33 -22.85 -6.41 0.20
C ASP A 33 -21.87 -7.00 -0.82
N GLU A 34 -21.87 -6.49 -2.05
CA GLU A 34 -20.97 -6.89 -3.14
C GLU A 34 -19.83 -5.88 -3.37
N THR A 35 -19.62 -4.93 -2.45
CA THR A 35 -18.58 -3.88 -2.55
C THR A 35 -17.62 -3.89 -1.35
N ALA A 36 -16.32 -3.96 -1.62
CA ALA A 36 -15.27 -3.72 -0.63
C ALA A 36 -14.94 -2.24 -0.58
N HIS A 37 -14.92 -1.66 0.62
CA HIS A 37 -14.53 -0.28 0.86
C HIS A 37 -13.16 -0.25 1.53
N ILE A 38 -12.17 0.31 0.83
CA ILE A 38 -10.85 0.61 1.38
C ILE A 38 -10.81 2.12 1.69
N LEU A 39 -10.47 2.46 2.94
CA LEU A 39 -10.30 3.84 3.39
C LEU A 39 -8.83 4.10 3.73
N LEU A 40 -8.19 5.02 3.02
CA LEU A 40 -6.89 5.56 3.40
C LEU A 40 -7.07 6.59 4.51
N ASN A 41 -6.46 6.37 5.67
CA ASN A 41 -6.69 7.17 6.86
C ASN A 41 -5.39 7.77 7.40
N ASN A 42 -5.01 8.92 6.87
CA ASN A 42 -3.91 9.75 7.36
C ASN A 42 -4.19 11.24 7.07
N PRO A 43 -5.31 11.81 7.56
CA PRO A 43 -5.81 13.11 7.12
C PRO A 43 -4.84 14.26 7.43
N SER A 44 -4.05 14.16 8.51
CA SER A 44 -3.02 15.15 8.86
C SER A 44 -1.94 15.32 7.79
N LYS A 45 -1.75 14.30 6.94
CA LYS A 45 -0.84 14.30 5.78
C LYS A 45 -1.58 14.16 4.45
N LYS A 46 -2.85 14.56 4.38
CA LYS A 46 -3.68 14.44 3.16
C LYS A 46 -3.69 13.00 2.59
N ASN A 47 -3.72 12.02 3.49
CA ASN A 47 -3.69 10.59 3.20
C ASN A 47 -2.45 10.13 2.41
N ALA A 48 -1.30 10.78 2.57
CA ALA A 48 -0.05 10.30 2.01
C ALA A 48 0.28 8.89 2.53
N VAL A 49 0.62 7.99 1.61
CA VAL A 49 0.79 6.55 1.87
C VAL A 49 2.17 6.31 2.49
N THR A 50 2.18 5.98 3.78
CA THR A 50 3.38 5.57 4.54
C THR A 50 3.74 4.11 4.26
N GLY A 51 4.88 3.64 4.77
CA GLY A 51 5.23 2.23 4.64
C GLY A 51 4.27 1.31 5.40
N ALA A 52 3.82 1.71 6.59
CA ALA A 52 2.77 1.00 7.33
C ALA A 52 1.48 0.87 6.49
N MET A 53 1.04 1.96 5.85
CA MET A 53 -0.14 1.91 4.98
C MET A 53 0.05 1.05 3.74
N MET A 54 1.26 0.97 3.15
CA MET A 54 1.54 0.05 2.03
C MET A 54 1.33 -1.41 2.43
N LEU A 55 1.84 -1.80 3.61
CA LEU A 55 1.68 -3.15 4.16
C LEU A 55 0.19 -3.48 4.39
N GLU A 56 -0.56 -2.56 4.98
CA GLU A 56 -1.99 -2.75 5.24
C GLU A 56 -2.81 -2.78 3.95
N LEU A 57 -2.50 -1.93 2.97
CA LEU A 57 -3.16 -1.94 1.67
C LEU A 57 -2.94 -3.28 0.95
N ARG A 58 -1.71 -3.79 0.95
CA ARG A 58 -1.39 -5.11 0.39
C ARG A 58 -2.18 -6.21 1.10
N ARG A 59 -2.26 -6.17 2.44
CA ARG A 59 -3.10 -7.09 3.23
C ARG A 59 -4.57 -7.03 2.80
N CYS A 60 -5.13 -5.83 2.63
CA CYS A 60 -6.51 -5.64 2.20
C CYS A 60 -6.76 -6.23 0.80
N VAL A 61 -5.85 -6.00 -0.15
CA VAL A 61 -5.95 -6.56 -1.51
C VAL A 61 -5.88 -8.09 -1.48
N MET A 62 -5.01 -8.67 -0.64
CA MET A 62 -4.91 -10.13 -0.46
C MET A 62 -6.14 -10.75 0.23
N GLU A 63 -6.86 -9.98 1.03
CA GLU A 63 -8.12 -10.38 1.64
C GLU A 63 -9.27 -10.32 0.62
N ILE A 64 -9.36 -9.21 -0.13
CA ILE A 64 -10.35 -9.00 -1.19
C ILE A 64 -10.20 -10.05 -2.31
N SER A 65 -8.98 -10.46 -2.66
CA SER A 65 -8.76 -11.46 -3.73
C SER A 65 -9.34 -12.83 -3.44
N LYS A 66 -9.69 -13.11 -2.17
CA LYS A 66 -10.33 -14.35 -1.72
C LYS A 66 -11.83 -14.17 -1.46
N TRP A 67 -12.35 -12.97 -1.62
CA TRP A 67 -13.72 -12.61 -1.32
C TRP A 67 -14.56 -12.52 -2.60
N GLU A 68 -15.79 -13.03 -2.56
CA GLU A 68 -16.70 -13.09 -3.72
C GLU A 68 -17.51 -11.79 -3.89
N GLY A 69 -16.81 -10.66 -4.02
CA GLY A 69 -17.41 -9.35 -4.30
C GLY A 69 -17.39 -8.97 -5.79
N LYS A 70 -18.05 -7.86 -6.13
CA LYS A 70 -18.11 -7.32 -7.50
C LYS A 70 -17.33 -6.02 -7.69
N ALA A 71 -17.14 -5.24 -6.63
CA ALA A 71 -16.52 -3.93 -6.74
C ALA A 71 -15.60 -3.61 -5.55
N VAL A 72 -14.63 -2.72 -5.79
CA VAL A 72 -13.80 -2.12 -4.75
C VAL A 72 -13.91 -0.60 -4.87
N VAL A 73 -14.22 0.06 -3.76
CA VAL A 73 -14.19 1.52 -3.63
C VAL A 73 -13.00 1.89 -2.76
N LEU A 74 -12.05 2.62 -3.35
CA LEU A 74 -10.92 3.21 -2.63
C LEU A 74 -11.23 4.69 -2.36
N SER A 75 -11.15 5.12 -1.11
CA SER A 75 -11.42 6.50 -0.70
C SER A 75 -10.44 6.98 0.36
N GLY A 76 -10.43 8.30 0.63
CA GLY A 76 -9.57 8.90 1.64
C GLY A 76 -10.37 9.59 2.75
N ALA A 77 -9.91 9.44 3.99
CA ALA A 77 -10.51 10.07 5.16
C ALA A 77 -10.37 11.60 5.10
N GLY A 78 -11.33 12.33 5.68
CA GLY A 78 -11.23 13.79 5.84
C GLY A 78 -11.33 14.59 4.53
N GLY A 79 -11.97 14.04 3.49
CA GLY A 79 -12.34 14.79 2.28
C GLY A 79 -11.22 15.01 1.25
N THR A 80 -10.02 14.50 1.49
CA THR A 80 -8.94 14.41 0.48
C THR A 80 -8.72 12.96 0.12
N PHE A 81 -8.55 12.63 -1.16
CA PHE A 81 -8.27 11.25 -1.55
C PHE A 81 -6.89 10.78 -1.05
N CYS A 82 -5.82 11.24 -1.69
CA CYS A 82 -4.44 10.88 -1.37
C CYS A 82 -3.46 11.87 -2.00
N ALA A 83 -2.41 12.26 -1.27
CA ALA A 83 -1.34 13.13 -1.77
C ALA A 83 -0.17 12.38 -2.45
N GLY A 84 -0.28 11.05 -2.62
CA GLY A 84 0.77 10.19 -3.15
C GLY A 84 1.56 9.48 -2.05
N SER A 85 2.79 9.03 -2.36
CA SER A 85 3.68 8.40 -1.39
C SER A 85 4.17 9.40 -0.33
N ASP A 86 4.23 8.98 0.93
CA ASP A 86 4.86 9.77 1.99
C ASP A 86 6.34 10.00 1.66
N LEU A 87 6.83 11.24 1.83
CA LEU A 87 8.19 11.61 1.46
C LEU A 87 9.27 10.86 2.25
N ASN A 88 8.97 10.34 3.45
CA ASN A 88 9.91 9.49 4.17
C ASN A 88 10.06 8.12 3.48
N ALA A 89 8.97 7.58 2.92
CA ALA A 89 9.03 6.38 2.09
C ALA A 89 9.82 6.64 0.81
N VAL A 90 9.53 7.75 0.11
CA VAL A 90 10.27 8.15 -1.10
C VAL A 90 11.77 8.29 -0.82
N ARG A 91 12.16 8.86 0.32
CA ARG A 91 13.58 8.98 0.70
C ARG A 91 14.27 7.64 0.96
N LYS A 92 13.55 6.64 1.48
CA LYS A 92 14.08 5.29 1.72
C LYS A 92 14.23 4.47 0.44
N PHE A 93 13.39 4.71 -0.57
CA PHE A 93 13.41 4.04 -1.87
C PHE A 93 13.81 4.98 -3.01
N GLY A 94 14.75 5.89 -2.73
CA GLY A 94 15.06 7.01 -3.63
C GLY A 94 15.83 6.66 -4.90
N ASP A 95 16.36 5.43 -5.02
CA ASP A 95 16.97 4.96 -6.26
C ASP A 95 15.99 4.13 -7.12
N PRO A 96 16.17 4.12 -8.45
CA PRO A 96 15.25 3.43 -9.36
C PRO A 96 15.11 1.92 -9.13
N GLN A 97 16.16 1.24 -8.64
CA GLN A 97 16.11 -0.21 -8.40
C GLN A 97 15.28 -0.52 -7.15
N GLU A 98 15.44 0.26 -6.09
CA GLU A 98 14.62 0.12 -4.89
C GLU A 98 13.16 0.51 -5.16
N GLY A 99 12.92 1.54 -5.98
CA GLY A 99 11.57 1.85 -6.48
C GLY A 99 10.94 0.67 -7.22
N LEU A 100 11.72 -0.01 -8.08
CA LEU A 100 11.26 -1.22 -8.77
C LEU A 100 10.98 -2.38 -7.80
N HIS A 101 11.80 -2.57 -6.77
CA HIS A 101 11.55 -3.57 -5.73
C HIS A 101 10.23 -3.31 -5.01
N VAL A 102 9.90 -2.05 -4.68
CA VAL A 102 8.60 -1.71 -4.09
C VAL A 102 7.45 -2.02 -5.05
N CYS A 103 7.60 -1.71 -6.35
CA CYS A 103 6.61 -2.06 -7.37
C CYS A 103 6.39 -3.57 -7.54
N MET A 104 7.42 -4.39 -7.30
CA MET A 104 7.30 -5.86 -7.36
C MET A 104 6.70 -6.46 -6.10
N TYR A 105 6.85 -5.76 -4.97
CA TYR A 105 6.33 -6.20 -3.68
C TYR A 105 4.81 -6.00 -3.56
N MET A 106 4.33 -4.86 -4.05
CA MET A 106 2.92 -4.42 -4.01
C MET A 106 2.07 -5.09 -5.09
#